data_AF-A0AAE3KN38-F1
#
_entry.id   AF-A0AAE3KN38-F1
#
_cell.length_a   1.000
_cell.length_b   1.000
_cell.length_c   1.000
_cell.angle_alpha   90.00
_cell.angle_beta   90.00
_cell.angle_gamma   90.00
#
_symmetry.space_group_name_H-M   'P 1'
#
loop_
_entity.id
_entity.type
_entity.pdbx_description
1 polymer ?
#
loop_
_entity_poly.entity_id
_entity_poly.type
_entity_poly.pdbx_seq_one_letter_code
_entity_poly.pdbx_strand_id
1 'polypeptide(L)' 'MTHVQNLALDSIKNISIEEFLTLLQQQSAIAVQFPNGESLVVQVKPKLATLPILAGYVPSGWKDAIYEY' A
#
# COMPACT_ATOMS: atom_id res chain seq x y z
N MET A 1 -10.90 -0.43 -5.15
CA MET A 1 -11.22 -0.82 -3.76
C MET A 1 -10.25 -1.92 -3.37
N THR A 2 -9.42 -1.70 -2.35
CA THR A 2 -8.47 -2.71 -1.87
C THR A 2 -9.28 -3.86 -1.27
N HIS A 3 -9.23 -5.04 -1.88
CA HIS A 3 -9.95 -6.20 -1.37
C HIS A 3 -9.16 -6.73 -0.17
N VAL A 4 -9.68 -6.56 1.04
CA VAL A 4 -9.01 -7.00 2.27
C VAL A 4 -9.58 -8.35 2.67
N GLN A 5 -8.73 -9.37 2.77
CA GLN A 5 -9.17 -10.66 3.30
C GLN A 5 -9.20 -10.61 4.82
N ASN A 6 -10.31 -11.00 5.43
CA ASN A 6 -10.37 -11.17 6.87
C ASN A 6 -10.06 -12.62 7.24
N LEU A 7 -9.05 -12.82 8.09
CA LEU A 7 -8.68 -14.11 8.65
C LEU A 7 -8.75 -14.02 10.17
N ALA A 8 -9.32 -15.04 10.82
CA ALA A 8 -9.23 -15.17 12.26
C ALA A 8 -7.79 -15.53 12.67
N LEU A 9 -7.33 -15.04 13.83
CA LEU A 9 -6.01 -15.36 14.38
C LEU A 9 -5.76 -16.87 14.50
N ASP A 10 -6.79 -17.64 14.86
CA ASP A 10 -6.67 -19.10 14.98
C ASP A 10 -6.44 -19.79 13.62
N SER A 11 -6.94 -19.21 12.53
CA SER A 11 -6.73 -19.73 11.18
C SER A 11 -5.28 -19.58 10.70
N ILE A 12 -4.53 -18.64 11.30
CA ILE A 12 -3.13 -18.39 10.93
C ILE A 12 -2.10 -19.10 11.83
N LYS A 13 -2.54 -19.75 12.92
CA LYS A 13 -1.63 -20.46 13.85
C LYS A 13 -0.92 -21.66 13.23
N ASN A 14 -1.53 -22.30 12.23
CA ASN A 14 -1.04 -23.55 11.64
C ASN A 14 -0.46 -23.38 10.22
N ILE A 15 -0.40 -22.16 9.71
CA ILE A 15 0.27 -21.86 8.44
C ILE A 15 1.68 -21.39 8.71
N SER A 16 2.60 -21.73 7.82
CA SER A 16 3.94 -21.20 7.90
C SER A 16 3.96 -19.70 7.53
N ILE A 17 5.02 -19.01 7.92
CA ILE A 17 5.19 -17.60 7.51
C ILE A 17 5.33 -17.51 5.99
N GLU A 18 5.97 -18.48 5.33
CA GLU A 18 6.10 -18.52 3.87
C GLU A 18 4.74 -18.63 3.17
N GLU A 19 3.85 -19.48 3.69
CA GLU A 19 2.47 -19.59 3.19
C GLU A 19 1.68 -18.30 3.41
N PHE A 20 1.80 -17.69 4.59
CA PHE A 20 1.17 -16.41 4.91
C PHE A 20 1.64 -15.28 3.97
N LEU A 21 2.95 -15.22 3.68
CA LEU A 21 3.52 -14.27 2.74
C LEU A 21 3.03 -14.53 1.30
N THR A 22 2.83 -15.78 0.92
CA THR A 22 2.27 -16.16 -0.39
C THR A 22 0.82 -15.68 -0.52
N LEU A 23 0.01 -15.83 0.52
CA LEU A 23 -1.36 -15.29 0.58
C LEU A 23 -1.38 -13.75 0.46
N LEU A 24 -0.45 -13.08 1.14
CA LEU A 24 -0.30 -11.61 1.08
C LEU A 24 0.02 -11.10 -0.32
N GLN A 25 0.84 -11.82 -1.09
CA GLN A 25 1.15 -11.46 -2.48
C GLN A 25 -0.08 -11.55 -3.39
N GLN A 26 -1.03 -12.45 -3.09
CA GLN A 26 -2.24 -12.63 -3.90
C GLN A 26 -3.33 -11.59 -3.58
N GLN A 27 -3.49 -11.22 -2.31
CA GLN A 27 -4.67 -10.43 -1.88
C GLN A 27 -4.38 -8.96 -1.58
N SER A 28 -3.15 -8.49 -1.80
CA SER A 28 -2.69 -7.12 -1.55
C SER A 28 -2.71 -6.70 -0.07
N ALA A 29 -3.73 -7.08 0.71
CA ALA A 29 -3.88 -6.82 2.14
C ALA A 29 -4.64 -7.97 2.83
N ILE A 30 -4.19 -8.32 4.04
CA ILE A 30 -4.86 -9.30 4.91
C ILE A 30 -5.11 -8.63 6.27
N ALA A 31 -6.34 -8.70 6.75
CA ALA A 31 -6.72 -8.32 8.11
C ALA A 31 -6.80 -9.58 8.99
N VAL A 32 -6.00 -9.59 10.05
CA VAL A 32 -6.03 -10.62 11.09
C VAL A 32 -6.90 -10.13 12.22
N GLN A 33 -7.97 -10.86 12.49
CA GLN A 33 -8.96 -10.52 13.49
C GLN A 33 -8.70 -11.28 14.79
N PHE A 34 -8.64 -10.54 15.90
CA PHE A 34 -8.32 -11.06 17.22
C PHE A 34 -9.61 -11.42 17.98
N PRO A 35 -9.56 -12.36 18.93
CA PRO A 35 -10.73 -12.73 19.74
C PRO A 35 -11.30 -11.58 20.59
N ASN A 36 -10.48 -10.58 20.91
CA ASN A 36 -10.87 -9.39 21.65
C ASN A 36 -11.54 -8.31 20.78
N GLY A 37 -11.77 -8.58 19.48
CA GLY A 37 -12.39 -7.67 18.53
C GLY A 37 -11.41 -6.70 17.86
N GLU A 38 -10.12 -6.73 18.22
CA GLU A 38 -9.09 -5.96 17.51
C GLU A 38 -8.80 -6.56 16.12
N SER A 39 -8.19 -5.78 15.25
CA SER A 39 -7.78 -6.21 13.92
C SER A 39 -6.42 -5.63 13.55
N LEU A 40 -5.52 -6.48 13.07
CA LEU A 40 -4.22 -6.09 12.51
C LEU A 40 -4.28 -6.23 11.00
N VAL A 41 -4.01 -5.14 10.26
CA VAL A 41 -3.92 -5.20 8.80
C VAL A 41 -2.46 -5.30 8.39
N VAL A 42 -2.12 -6.36 7.65
CA VAL A 42 -0.82 -6.55 7.02
C VAL A 42 -0.97 -6.26 5.53
N GLN A 43 -0.11 -5.40 5.00
CA GLN A 43 -0.08 -5.05 3.59
C GLN A 43 1.34 -5.12 3.06
N VAL A 44 1.51 -5.72 1.89
CA VAL A 44 2.80 -5.65 1.19
C VAL A 44 2.96 -4.22 0.71
N LYS A 45 4.09 -3.58 1.05
CA LYS A 45 4.41 -2.26 0.51
C LYS A 45 4.59 -2.39 -1.01
N PRO A 46 3.71 -1.80 -1.83
CA PRO A 46 3.83 -1.91 -3.27
C PRO A 46 5.14 -1.24 -3.71
N LYS A 47 5.87 -1.90 -4.59
CA LYS A 47 7.01 -1.26 -5.27
C LYS A 47 6.43 -0.27 -6.27
N LEU A 48 6.46 1.02 -5.92
CA LEU A 48 6.06 2.08 -6.83
C LEU A 48 7.07 2.19 -7.96
N ALA A 49 6.58 2.33 -9.19
CA ALA A 49 7.43 2.74 -10.30
C ALA A 49 7.99 4.14 -10.02
N THR A 50 9.24 4.37 -10.42
CA THR A 50 9.81 5.71 -10.43
C THR A 50 8.95 6.59 -11.33
N LEU A 51 8.64 7.81 -10.87
CA LEU A 51 7.94 8.78 -11.71
C LEU A 51 8.73 8.98 -12.99
N PRO A 52 8.09 8.92 -14.17
CA PRO A 52 8.77 9.25 -15.41
C PRO A 52 9.25 10.70 -15.34
N ILE A 53 10.42 10.97 -15.92
CA ILE A 53 10.83 12.33 -16.18
C ILE A 53 9.81 12.89 -17.18
N LEU A 54 8.94 13.77 -16.70
CA LEU A 54 8.01 14.46 -17.58
C LEU A 54 8.82 15.38 -18.49
N ALA A 55 8.53 15.35 -19.78
CA ALA A 55 9.00 16.36 -20.72
C ALA A 55 8.25 17.69 -20.47
N GLY A 56 8.36 18.20 -19.24
CA GLY A 56 7.81 19.48 -18.84
C GLY A 56 8.73 20.58 -19.34
N TYR A 57 8.26 21.37 -20.29
CA TYR A 57 8.86 22.66 -20.58
C TYR A 57 8.29 23.67 -19.57
N VAL A 58 9.15 24.23 -18.73
CA VAL A 58 8.81 25.34 -17.86
C VAL A 58 9.28 26.61 -18.57
N PRO A 59 8.37 27.45 -19.09
CA PRO A 59 8.75 28.68 -19.77
C PRO A 59 9.54 29.59 -18.83
N SER A 60 10.59 30.24 -19.35
CA SER A 60 11.29 31.30 -18.60
C SER A 60 10.29 32.39 -18.18
N GLY A 61 10.31 32.81 -16.90
CA GLY A 61 9.42 33.85 -16.38
C GLY A 61 8.10 33.37 -15.76
N TRP A 62 7.79 32.07 -15.80
CA TRP A 62 6.54 31.53 -15.22
C TRP A 62 6.35 31.84 -13.72
N LYS A 63 7.45 31.94 -12.98
CA LYS A 63 7.44 32.22 -11.54
C LYS A 63 7.43 33.72 -11.24
N ASP A 64 7.93 34.52 -12.18
CA ASP A 64 8.12 35.96 -12.02
C ASP A 64 6.80 36.72 -12.25
N ALA A 65 5.84 36.15 -13.00
CA ALA A 65 4.52 36.73 -13.24
C ALA A 65 3.57 36.75 -12.02
N ILE A 66 3.96 36.15 -10.88
CA ILE A 66 3.09 36.02 -9.69
C ILE A 66 3.43 37.08 -8.62
N TYR A 67 4.55 37.81 -8.79
CA TYR A 67 4.98 38.84 -7.85
C TYR A 67 5.32 40.14 -8.59
N GLU A 68 4.31 40.79 -9.16
CA GLU A 68 4.40 42.22 -9.45
C GLU A 68 4.21 42.99 -8.13
N TYR A 69 5.26 43.69 -7.68
CA TYR A 69 5.25 44.62 -6.54
C TYR A 69 4.96 46.04 -7.01
#